data_AF-A0A538QGQ8-F1
#
_entry.id   AF-A0A538QGQ8-F1
#
_cell.length_a   1.000
_cell.length_b   1.000
_cell.length_c   1.000
_cell.angle_alpha   90.00
_cell.angle_beta   90.00
_cell.angle_gamma   90.00
#
_symmetry.space_group_name_H-M   'P 1'
#
loop_
_entity.id
_entity.type
_entity.pdbx_description
1 polymer ?
#
loop_
_entity_poly.entity_id
_entity_poly.type
_entity_poly.pdbx_seq_one_letter_code
_entity_poly.pdbx_strand_id
1 'polypeptide(L)'
;MPALRQPREGQCWRSLRSRSPLGTALASSPASPAVGRRGAEGASGPVPPCGGYRTKESVMRSTRCVVVLLGALALSVSLSRPAGAGEPTEQLRGRIDHAVAILDDGGLRANPAARREALRGVAAEIFDFTEITRRSLGQHWHTMAAADRDELVRLLTALLERSYMSRIEQYSGERIAFVGEAVDGDHATVRTRFLGKGGTEIPVDYRVSRVGDRWLAYDVSIEGVSLVASYRAQFNKIIQTSSAHVLVERLRAKQE
;
A
#
# COMPACT_ATOMS: atom_id res chain seq x y z
N MET A 1 -18.83 -4.23 -50.91
CA MET A 1 -18.64 -3.34 -49.75
C MET A 1 -19.85 -2.42 -49.63
N PRO A 2 -20.55 -2.43 -48.49
CA PRO A 2 -20.86 -1.17 -47.84
C PRO A 2 -20.69 -1.19 -46.30
N ALA A 3 -20.21 -0.04 -45.82
CA ALA A 3 -20.32 0.60 -44.51
C ALA A 3 -20.75 -0.23 -43.27
N LEU A 4 -19.80 -0.45 -42.35
CA LEU A 4 -20.09 -0.75 -40.94
C LEU A 4 -20.21 0.55 -40.14
N ARG A 5 -21.40 0.77 -39.59
CA ARG A 5 -21.71 1.80 -38.57
C ARG A 5 -20.96 1.49 -37.28
N GLN A 6 -20.24 2.50 -36.77
CA GLN A 6 -19.72 2.56 -35.40
C GLN A 6 -20.86 2.88 -34.41
N PRO A 7 -20.93 2.25 -33.23
CA PRO A 7 -21.87 2.64 -32.19
C PRO A 7 -21.41 3.92 -31.47
N ARG A 8 -22.34 4.87 -31.33
CA ARG A 8 -22.18 6.12 -30.58
C ARG A 8 -22.50 5.87 -29.11
N GLU A 9 -21.51 5.92 -28.23
CA GLU A 9 -21.72 6.14 -26.79
C GLU A 9 -20.76 7.20 -26.30
N GLY A 10 -21.29 8.41 -26.18
CA GLY A 10 -20.55 9.61 -25.82
C GLY A 10 -21.47 10.81 -25.91
N GLN A 11 -22.43 10.91 -24.97
CA GLN A 11 -23.16 12.14 -24.62
C GLN A 11 -24.18 11.91 -23.48
N CYS A 12 -23.68 11.99 -22.25
CA CYS A 12 -24.37 12.41 -21.02
C CYS A 12 -23.21 12.42 -20.02
N TRP A 13 -22.65 13.54 -19.56
CA TRP A 13 -23.25 14.51 -18.65
C TRP A 13 -22.48 15.84 -18.78
N ARG A 14 -23.09 16.84 -19.43
CA ARG A 14 -22.65 18.24 -19.43
C ARG A 14 -23.83 19.11 -19.03
N SER A 15 -24.05 19.24 -17.73
CA SER A 15 -24.76 20.36 -17.11
C SER A 15 -24.48 20.33 -15.61
N LEU A 16 -24.41 21.51 -14.99
CA LEU A 16 -24.01 21.78 -13.58
C LEU A 16 -22.53 22.12 -13.37
N ARG A 17 -22.08 23.18 -14.08
CA ARG A 17 -21.08 24.12 -13.57
C ARG A 17 -21.63 25.53 -13.71
N SER A 18 -22.06 26.12 -12.60
CA SER A 18 -22.33 27.54 -12.40
C SER A 18 -21.66 27.91 -11.07
N ARG A 19 -20.59 28.75 -11.09
CA ARG A 19 -20.62 30.19 -10.69
C ARG A 19 -20.96 30.34 -9.19
N SER A 20 -20.18 30.95 -8.29
CA SER A 20 -19.10 31.97 -8.35
C SER A 20 -18.36 31.99 -6.97
N PRO A 21 -17.81 33.11 -6.42
CA PRO A 21 -16.42 33.55 -6.61
C PRO A 21 -15.65 33.90 -5.29
N LEU A 22 -14.35 34.14 -5.46
CA LEU A 22 -13.45 35.13 -4.81
C LEU A 22 -13.64 35.55 -3.34
N GLY A 23 -12.54 35.53 -2.57
CA GLY A 23 -12.41 36.28 -1.32
C GLY A 23 -11.04 36.15 -0.65
N THR A 24 -10.17 37.12 -0.92
CA THR A 24 -8.82 37.40 -0.40
C THR A 24 -8.73 37.78 1.08
N ALA A 25 -7.54 37.59 1.69
CA ALA A 25 -6.79 38.45 2.63
C ALA A 25 -6.14 37.60 3.77
N LEU A 26 -4.81 37.43 3.84
CA LEU A 26 -3.79 38.34 4.40
C LEU A 26 -4.13 38.89 5.80
N ALA A 27 -3.39 38.45 6.83
CA ALA A 27 -2.82 39.36 7.84
C ALA A 27 -1.80 38.64 8.73
N SER A 28 -0.76 39.40 9.03
CA SER A 28 0.50 39.14 9.71
C SER A 28 0.41 39.16 11.25
N SER A 29 1.46 38.60 11.86
CA SER A 29 1.94 38.77 13.25
C SER A 29 1.86 40.22 13.78
N PRO A 30 1.87 40.47 15.11
CA PRO A 30 3.17 40.62 15.79
C PRO A 30 3.25 40.20 17.29
N ALA A 31 4.49 39.85 17.67
CA ALA A 31 5.29 40.20 18.86
C ALA A 31 4.72 40.40 20.29
N SER A 32 5.54 39.88 21.23
CA SER A 32 5.65 40.01 22.69
C SER A 32 5.33 41.34 23.37
N PRO A 33 5.28 41.31 24.72
CA PRO A 33 6.23 42.13 25.48
C PRO A 33 6.94 41.40 26.65
N ALA A 34 7.89 42.14 27.21
CA ALA A 34 9.05 41.74 28.00
C ALA A 34 8.84 41.80 29.53
N VAL A 35 9.98 41.80 30.24
CA VAL A 35 10.26 42.14 31.67
C VAL A 35 10.38 40.90 32.56
N GLY A 36 11.45 40.62 33.29
CA GLY A 36 12.65 41.39 33.63
C GLY A 36 12.91 41.24 35.14
N ARG A 37 14.08 40.70 35.54
CA ARG A 37 14.71 40.98 36.84
C ARG A 37 16.19 40.58 36.84
N ARG A 38 17.04 41.62 36.98
CA ARG A 38 18.40 41.60 37.53
C ARG A 38 18.30 41.23 39.03
N GLY A 39 19.29 40.70 39.74
CA GLY A 39 20.69 40.39 39.44
C GLY A 39 21.44 40.09 40.75
N ALA A 40 22.72 39.73 40.61
CA ALA A 40 23.81 39.73 41.60
C ALA A 40 23.67 38.76 42.80
N GLU A 41 24.69 38.09 43.35
CA GLU A 41 26.17 38.15 43.35
C GLU A 41 26.58 36.74 43.87
N GLY A 42 27.63 36.05 43.46
CA GLY A 42 29.04 36.44 43.45
C GLY A 42 29.84 35.36 44.22
N ALA A 43 31.05 35.06 43.74
CA ALA A 43 32.20 34.43 44.42
C ALA A 43 32.77 33.14 43.79
N SER A 44 33.82 33.37 42.98
CA SER A 44 35.17 32.75 43.01
C SER A 44 35.34 31.21 42.98
N GLY A 45 36.09 30.75 41.97
CA GLY A 45 36.56 29.36 41.74
C GLY A 45 37.67 28.88 42.69
N PRO A 46 38.67 28.05 42.28
CA PRO A 46 38.91 27.35 41.01
C PRO A 46 39.03 25.80 41.15
N VAL A 47 39.03 25.11 40.00
CA VAL A 47 39.44 23.69 39.73
C VAL A 47 40.99 23.60 39.81
N PRO A 48 41.74 22.46 39.97
CA PRO A 48 41.44 21.03 39.70
C PRO A 48 42.13 20.06 40.73
N PRO A 49 42.68 18.87 40.38
CA PRO A 49 42.04 17.60 40.02
C PRO A 49 42.48 16.37 40.87
N CYS A 50 41.80 15.24 40.62
CA CYS A 50 42.27 13.84 40.61
C CYS A 50 43.28 13.33 41.66
N GLY A 51 42.92 12.25 42.36
CA GLY A 51 43.94 11.31 42.86
C GLY A 51 43.52 10.32 43.94
N GLY A 52 43.08 9.15 43.50
CA GLY A 52 43.63 7.86 43.95
C GLY A 52 43.15 7.26 45.26
N TYR A 53 42.75 5.98 45.20
CA TYR A 53 43.14 5.02 46.22
C TYR A 53 43.62 3.73 45.57
N ARG A 54 44.74 3.25 46.12
CA ARG A 54 45.63 2.18 45.70
C ARG A 54 45.52 1.06 46.73
N THR A 55 45.44 -0.19 46.29
CA THR A 55 45.94 -1.39 47.01
C THR A 55 46.19 -2.48 45.96
N LYS A 56 47.46 -2.71 45.56
CA LYS A 56 48.45 -3.70 46.06
C LYS A 56 48.05 -5.17 45.81
N GLU A 57 48.66 -5.77 44.79
CA GLU A 57 49.72 -6.82 44.84
C GLU A 57 49.07 -8.23 44.82
N SER A 58 49.30 -9.14 43.87
CA SER A 58 50.58 -9.82 43.58
C SER A 58 50.49 -10.71 42.32
N VAL A 59 51.51 -10.62 41.47
CA VAL A 59 52.23 -11.67 40.72
C VAL A 59 51.49 -12.97 40.31
N MET A 60 51.36 -13.24 39.01
CA MET A 60 51.90 -14.48 38.39
C MET A 60 51.93 -14.40 36.85
N ARG A 61 53.07 -14.81 36.29
CA ARG A 61 53.44 -14.96 34.88
C ARG A 61 52.40 -15.75 34.04
N SER A 62 52.00 -15.25 32.87
CA SER A 62 51.80 -16.07 31.65
C SER A 62 51.50 -15.24 30.38
N THR A 63 52.46 -14.44 29.92
CA THR A 63 52.30 -13.54 28.75
C THR A 63 52.52 -14.26 27.41
N ARG A 64 51.94 -15.45 27.20
CA ARG A 64 52.09 -16.16 25.91
C ARG A 64 50.84 -16.88 25.37
N CYS A 65 49.68 -16.86 26.03
CA CYS A 65 48.47 -17.53 25.52
C CYS A 65 47.29 -16.61 25.16
N VAL A 66 47.33 -15.31 25.49
CA VAL A 66 46.14 -14.43 25.35
C VAL A 66 45.94 -13.88 23.93
N VAL A 67 46.98 -13.86 23.09
CA VAL A 67 46.89 -13.30 21.72
C VAL A 67 46.12 -14.22 20.74
N VAL A 68 45.95 -15.50 21.06
CA VAL A 68 45.23 -16.44 20.18
C VAL A 68 43.73 -16.53 20.51
N LEU A 69 43.30 -16.14 21.71
CA LEU A 69 41.88 -16.18 22.10
C LEU A 69 41.09 -14.90 21.77
N LEU A 70 41.77 -13.78 21.48
CA LEU A 70 41.11 -12.52 21.04
C LEU A 70 40.79 -12.49 19.53
N GLY A 71 41.38 -13.38 18.73
CA GLY A 71 41.10 -13.49 17.28
C GLY A 71 39.87 -14.33 16.95
N ALA A 72 39.42 -15.20 17.85
CA ALA A 72 38.30 -16.12 17.62
C ALA A 72 36.93 -15.58 18.10
N LEU A 73 36.91 -14.48 18.88
CA LEU A 73 35.68 -13.85 19.38
C LEU A 73 35.24 -12.63 18.54
N ALA A 74 35.88 -12.39 17.39
CA ALA A 74 35.56 -11.29 16.48
C ALA A 74 34.78 -11.72 15.23
N LEU A 75 34.44 -13.01 15.09
CA LEU A 75 33.76 -13.56 13.91
C LEU A 75 32.44 -14.26 14.27
N SER A 76 31.69 -13.64 15.18
CA SER A 76 30.31 -14.07 15.51
C SER A 76 29.40 -12.87 15.73
N VAL A 77 29.66 -11.76 15.03
CA VAL A 77 28.59 -10.79 14.75
C VAL A 77 27.67 -11.48 13.76
N SER A 78 26.75 -12.29 14.31
CA SER A 78 25.51 -12.59 13.64
C SER A 78 24.90 -11.25 13.29
N LEU A 79 25.07 -10.82 12.03
CA LEU A 79 24.14 -9.85 11.46
C LEU A 79 22.79 -10.55 11.53
N SER A 80 22.05 -10.29 12.61
CA SER A 80 20.60 -10.30 12.56
C SER A 80 20.26 -9.33 11.44
N ARG A 81 20.16 -9.85 10.22
CA ARG A 81 19.41 -9.18 9.16
C ARG A 81 18.08 -8.88 9.84
N PRO A 82 17.67 -7.61 10.01
CA PRO A 82 16.25 -7.40 10.24
C PRO A 82 15.59 -8.18 9.10
N ALA A 83 14.70 -9.11 9.44
CA ALA A 83 13.70 -9.57 8.50
C ALA A 83 12.82 -8.35 8.24
N GLY A 84 13.40 -7.37 7.56
CA GLY A 84 12.75 -6.14 7.18
C GLY A 84 11.79 -6.57 6.11
N ALA A 85 10.52 -6.67 6.48
CA ALA A 85 9.43 -6.54 5.54
C ALA A 85 9.83 -5.46 4.53
N GLY A 86 10.09 -5.85 3.28
CA GLY A 86 10.58 -4.93 2.25
C GLY A 86 9.65 -3.74 2.09
N GLU A 87 10.16 -2.64 1.53
CA GLU A 87 9.36 -1.44 1.26
C GLU A 87 8.09 -1.78 0.45
N PRO A 88 6.99 -1.04 0.62
CA PRO A 88 5.72 -1.34 -0.05
C PRO A 88 5.87 -1.48 -1.56
N THR A 89 6.67 -0.60 -2.18
CA THR A 89 6.98 -0.66 -3.61
C THR A 89 7.66 -1.96 -3.99
N GLU A 90 8.66 -2.43 -3.24
CA GLU A 90 9.43 -3.62 -3.59
C GLU A 90 8.59 -4.90 -3.43
N GLN A 91 7.77 -5.00 -2.39
CA GLN A 91 6.85 -6.14 -2.24
C GLN A 91 5.80 -6.17 -3.36
N LEU A 92 5.21 -5.02 -3.69
CA LEU A 92 4.21 -4.93 -4.75
C LEU A 92 4.84 -5.22 -6.11
N ARG A 93 6.02 -4.66 -6.40
CA ARG A 93 6.79 -4.92 -7.62
C ARG A 93 7.07 -6.40 -7.80
N GLY A 94 7.63 -7.07 -6.79
CA GLY A 94 7.96 -8.49 -6.89
C GLY A 94 6.74 -9.37 -7.22
N ARG A 95 5.56 -9.06 -6.67
CA ARG A 95 4.33 -9.80 -6.97
C ARG A 95 3.78 -9.48 -8.35
N ILE A 96 3.86 -8.23 -8.80
CA ILE A 96 3.50 -7.84 -10.17
C ILE A 96 4.42 -8.53 -11.18
N ASP A 97 5.73 -8.55 -10.92
CA ASP A 97 6.71 -9.21 -11.77
C ASP A 97 6.45 -10.74 -11.83
N HIS A 98 6.05 -11.36 -10.72
CA HIS A 98 5.62 -12.75 -10.70
C HIS A 98 4.36 -12.99 -11.55
N ALA A 99 3.37 -12.10 -11.49
CA ALA A 99 2.19 -12.18 -12.36
C ALA A 99 2.57 -12.06 -13.85
N VAL A 100 3.50 -11.17 -14.19
CA VAL A 100 4.03 -11.03 -15.55
C VAL A 100 4.75 -12.31 -15.99
N ALA A 101 5.56 -12.92 -15.13
CA ALA A 101 6.22 -14.19 -15.43
C ALA A 101 5.22 -15.32 -15.73
N ILE A 102 4.10 -15.39 -14.99
CA ILE A 102 3.00 -16.34 -15.27
C ILE A 102 2.38 -16.11 -16.65
N LEU A 103 2.21 -14.85 -17.05
CA LEU A 103 1.68 -14.49 -18.37
C LEU A 103 2.68 -14.83 -19.50
N ASP A 104 3.97 -14.83 -19.18
CA ASP A 104 5.06 -15.16 -20.08
C ASP A 104 5.41 -16.65 -20.18
N ASP A 105 4.92 -17.47 -19.26
CA ASP A 105 5.12 -18.92 -19.26
C ASP A 105 4.40 -19.59 -20.44
N GLY A 106 5.18 -20.21 -21.34
CA GLY A 106 4.67 -20.90 -22.52
C GLY A 106 3.80 -22.12 -22.23
N GLY A 107 4.07 -22.83 -21.13
CA GLY A 107 3.27 -23.99 -20.69
C GLY A 107 1.90 -23.56 -20.16
N LEU A 108 1.86 -22.49 -19.36
CA LEU A 108 0.60 -21.91 -18.88
C LEU A 108 -0.20 -21.26 -20.00
N ARG A 109 0.44 -20.70 -21.04
CA ARG A 109 -0.27 -20.25 -22.25
C ARG A 109 -1.05 -21.38 -22.94
N ALA A 110 -0.52 -22.61 -22.91
CA ALA A 110 -1.19 -23.79 -23.46
C ALA A 110 -2.31 -24.34 -22.56
N ASN A 111 -2.38 -23.91 -21.29
CA ASN A 111 -3.43 -24.30 -20.34
C ASN A 111 -4.07 -23.06 -19.66
N PRO A 112 -5.09 -22.44 -20.29
CA PRO A 112 -5.72 -21.24 -19.76
C PRO A 112 -6.34 -21.40 -18.36
N ALA A 113 -6.81 -22.59 -18.01
CA ALA A 113 -7.38 -22.85 -16.69
C ALA A 113 -6.31 -22.78 -15.60
N ALA A 114 -5.18 -23.49 -15.80
CA ALA A 114 -4.05 -23.46 -14.87
C ALA A 114 -3.43 -22.06 -14.78
N ARG A 115 -3.33 -21.33 -15.90
CA ARG A 115 -2.83 -19.95 -15.89
C ARG A 115 -3.71 -19.03 -15.04
N ARG A 116 -5.03 -19.13 -15.19
CA ARG A 116 -5.97 -18.32 -14.39
C ARG A 116 -5.89 -18.67 -12.91
N GLU A 117 -5.74 -19.95 -12.57
CA GLU A 117 -5.54 -20.38 -11.18
C GLU A 117 -4.26 -19.79 -10.58
N ALA A 118 -3.14 -19.85 -11.31
CA ALA A 118 -1.88 -19.24 -10.88
C ALA A 118 -2.01 -17.72 -10.69
N LEU A 119 -2.68 -17.03 -11.63
CA LEU A 119 -2.95 -15.58 -11.52
C LEU A 119 -3.84 -15.24 -10.32
N ARG A 120 -4.84 -16.07 -9.98
CA ARG A 120 -5.63 -15.90 -8.75
C ARG A 120 -4.77 -16.01 -7.50
N GLY A 121 -3.84 -16.97 -7.47
CA GLY A 121 -2.87 -17.12 -6.39
C GLY A 121 -2.08 -15.83 -6.16
N VAL A 122 -1.49 -15.28 -7.22
CA VAL A 122 -0.74 -14.02 -7.13
C VAL A 122 -1.64 -12.84 -6.78
N ALA A 123 -2.88 -12.79 -7.29
CA ALA A 123 -3.83 -11.76 -6.90
C ALA A 123 -4.14 -11.78 -5.39
N ALA A 124 -4.28 -12.97 -4.79
CA ALA A 124 -4.47 -13.13 -3.34
C ALA A 124 -3.24 -12.72 -2.51
N GLU A 125 -2.05 -12.71 -3.11
CA GLU A 125 -0.86 -12.13 -2.49
C GLU A 125 -0.82 -10.62 -2.63
N ILE A 126 -1.35 -10.04 -3.70
CA ILE A 126 -1.35 -8.58 -3.92
C ILE A 126 -2.45 -7.89 -3.12
N PHE A 127 -3.66 -8.46 -3.10
CA PHE A 127 -4.87 -7.78 -2.64
C PHE A 127 -5.40 -8.33 -1.31
N ASP A 128 -5.85 -7.42 -0.45
CA ASP A 128 -6.70 -7.76 0.70
C ASP A 128 -8.17 -7.58 0.32
N PHE A 129 -8.78 -8.65 -0.20
CA PHE A 129 -10.18 -8.63 -0.63
C PHE A 129 -11.17 -8.39 0.52
N THR A 130 -10.80 -8.78 1.74
CA THR A 130 -11.60 -8.48 2.93
C THR A 130 -11.63 -6.99 3.19
N GLU A 131 -10.46 -6.34 3.15
CA GLU A 131 -10.35 -4.90 3.36
C GLU A 131 -10.98 -4.09 2.21
N ILE A 132 -10.84 -4.54 0.96
CA ILE A 132 -11.56 -3.98 -0.20
C ILE A 132 -13.06 -4.00 0.06
N THR A 133 -13.60 -5.18 0.39
CA THR A 133 -15.05 -5.37 0.60
C THR A 133 -15.55 -4.54 1.79
N ARG A 134 -14.81 -4.55 2.90
CA ARG A 134 -15.11 -3.76 4.10
C ARG A 134 -15.18 -2.27 3.78
N ARG A 135 -14.20 -1.73 3.07
CA ARG A 135 -14.17 -0.31 2.70
C ARG A 135 -15.22 0.05 1.66
N SER A 136 -15.55 -0.87 0.76
CA SER A 136 -16.67 -0.70 -0.18
C SER A 136 -18.02 -0.68 0.53
N LEU A 137 -18.23 -1.46 1.59
CA LEU A 137 -19.46 -1.41 2.39
C LEU A 137 -19.51 -0.20 3.33
N GLY A 138 -18.35 0.29 3.77
CA GLY A 138 -18.24 1.46 4.64
C GLY A 138 -18.99 1.23 5.96
N GLN A 139 -19.87 2.15 6.33
CA GLN A 139 -20.63 2.07 7.59
C GLN A 139 -21.53 0.83 7.69
N HIS A 140 -22.01 0.32 6.56
CA HIS A 140 -22.92 -0.84 6.51
C HIS A 140 -22.22 -2.15 6.90
N TRP A 141 -20.89 -2.20 6.83
CA TRP A 141 -20.12 -3.37 7.25
C TRP A 141 -20.47 -3.76 8.69
N HIS A 142 -20.45 -2.79 9.62
CA HIS A 142 -20.59 -3.05 11.05
C HIS A 142 -21.97 -3.55 11.46
N THR A 143 -23.01 -3.28 10.67
CA THR A 143 -24.38 -3.72 10.94
C THR A 143 -24.73 -5.08 10.34
N MET A 144 -23.88 -5.63 9.46
CA MET A 144 -24.09 -6.94 8.83
C MET A 144 -23.66 -8.09 9.75
N ALA A 145 -24.29 -9.27 9.59
CA ALA A 145 -23.85 -10.49 10.24
C ALA A 145 -22.50 -10.96 9.67
N ALA A 146 -21.72 -11.70 10.47
CA ALA A 146 -20.41 -12.20 10.03
C ALA A 146 -20.50 -13.09 8.78
N ALA A 147 -21.49 -14.00 8.74
CA ALA A 147 -21.72 -14.86 7.58
C ALA A 147 -22.00 -14.07 6.29
N ASP A 148 -22.80 -13.00 6.37
CA ASP A 148 -23.09 -12.14 5.22
C ASP A 148 -21.84 -11.39 4.74
N ARG A 149 -20.98 -10.96 5.68
CA ARG A 149 -19.71 -10.29 5.35
C ARG A 149 -18.78 -11.25 4.60
N ASP A 150 -18.60 -12.47 5.10
CA ASP A 150 -17.75 -13.47 4.48
C ASP A 150 -18.27 -13.86 3.09
N GLU A 151 -19.60 -13.98 2.95
CA GLU A 151 -20.21 -14.22 1.66
C GLU A 151 -20.00 -13.05 0.69
N LEU A 152 -20.16 -11.80 1.15
CA LEU A 152 -19.91 -10.63 0.32
C LEU A 152 -18.45 -10.53 -0.12
N VAL A 153 -17.49 -10.88 0.74
CA VAL A 153 -16.08 -10.96 0.38
C VAL A 153 -15.88 -11.96 -0.75
N ARG A 154 -16.43 -13.17 -0.62
CA ARG A 154 -16.35 -14.21 -1.66
C ARG A 154 -16.98 -13.76 -2.98
N LEU A 155 -18.18 -13.18 -2.93
CA LEU A 155 -18.91 -12.74 -4.12
C LEU A 155 -18.22 -11.58 -4.83
N LEU A 156 -17.75 -10.57 -4.08
CA LEU A 156 -17.05 -9.43 -4.67
C LEU A 156 -15.69 -9.87 -5.25
N THR A 157 -14.96 -10.75 -4.56
CA THR A 157 -13.70 -11.31 -5.08
C THR A 157 -13.92 -11.99 -6.42
N ALA A 158 -14.89 -12.92 -6.49
CA ALA A 158 -15.18 -13.64 -7.73
C ALA A 158 -15.67 -12.71 -8.87
N LEU A 159 -16.40 -11.65 -8.53
CA LEU A 159 -16.81 -10.62 -9.50
C LEU A 159 -15.60 -9.86 -10.05
N LEU A 160 -14.70 -9.39 -9.17
CA LEU A 160 -13.50 -8.65 -9.54
C LEU A 160 -12.55 -9.51 -10.39
N GLU A 161 -12.27 -10.73 -9.95
CA GLU A 161 -11.45 -11.68 -10.73
C GLU A 161 -12.01 -11.82 -12.14
N ARG A 162 -13.30 -12.12 -12.29
CA ARG A 162 -13.93 -12.31 -13.60
C ARG A 162 -13.89 -11.05 -14.46
N SER A 163 -14.12 -9.89 -13.86
CA SER A 163 -14.20 -8.60 -14.57
C SER A 163 -12.83 -8.14 -15.11
N TYR A 164 -11.74 -8.51 -14.44
CA TYR A 164 -10.39 -8.03 -14.76
C TYR A 164 -9.45 -9.11 -15.31
N MET A 165 -9.74 -10.40 -15.11
CA MET A 165 -8.89 -11.50 -15.60
C MET A 165 -8.65 -11.40 -17.11
N SER A 166 -9.68 -11.10 -17.89
CA SER A 166 -9.54 -10.97 -19.35
C SER A 166 -8.58 -9.85 -19.76
N ARG A 167 -8.52 -8.75 -18.99
CA ARG A 167 -7.58 -7.65 -19.23
C ARG A 167 -6.16 -8.02 -18.82
N ILE A 168 -6.00 -8.75 -17.72
CA ILE A 168 -4.69 -9.26 -17.28
C ILE A 168 -4.12 -10.23 -18.31
N GLU A 169 -4.96 -11.12 -18.85
CA GLU A 169 -4.56 -12.06 -19.90
C GLU A 169 -4.21 -11.38 -21.24
N GLN A 170 -4.67 -10.14 -21.46
CA GLN A 170 -4.37 -9.33 -22.64
C GLN A 170 -3.08 -8.51 -22.51
N TYR A 171 -2.41 -8.54 -21.34
CA TYR A 171 -1.11 -7.90 -21.16
C TYR A 171 -0.15 -8.32 -22.29
N SER A 172 0.41 -7.34 -22.97
CA SER A 172 1.15 -7.52 -24.22
C SER A 172 2.59 -6.98 -24.13
N GLY A 173 3.10 -6.86 -22.91
CA GLY A 173 4.43 -6.35 -22.58
C GLY A 173 4.46 -4.86 -22.25
N GLU A 174 3.34 -4.28 -21.78
CA GLU A 174 3.32 -2.89 -21.31
C GLU A 174 4.31 -2.69 -20.17
N ARG A 175 5.23 -1.73 -20.29
CA ARG A 175 6.22 -1.50 -19.22
C ARG A 175 5.54 -0.84 -18.04
N ILE A 176 5.73 -1.40 -16.84
CA ILE A 176 5.22 -0.82 -15.59
C ILE A 176 6.36 -0.02 -14.94
N ALA A 177 6.19 1.31 -14.85
CA ALA A 177 7.12 2.18 -14.15
C ALA A 177 6.57 2.52 -12.76
N PHE A 178 7.36 2.25 -11.73
CA PHE A 178 7.07 2.68 -10.35
C PHE A 178 7.67 4.07 -10.16
N VAL A 179 6.80 5.07 -10.05
CA VAL A 179 7.20 6.49 -10.12
C VAL A 179 7.30 7.15 -8.74
N GLY A 180 6.89 6.45 -7.68
CA GLY A 180 7.15 6.85 -6.31
C GLY A 180 6.24 6.17 -5.31
N GLU A 181 6.55 6.37 -4.03
CA GLU A 181 5.72 5.94 -2.92
C GLU A 181 5.54 7.05 -1.88
N ALA A 182 4.49 6.92 -1.08
CA ALA A 182 4.27 7.73 0.11
C ALA A 182 3.78 6.81 1.23
N VAL A 183 4.56 6.70 2.30
CA VAL A 183 4.27 5.83 3.45
C VAL A 183 3.75 6.69 4.61
N ASP A 184 2.69 6.23 5.26
CA ASP A 184 2.05 6.84 6.42
C ASP A 184 1.68 5.74 7.44
N GLY A 185 2.60 5.45 8.36
CA GLY A 185 2.46 4.37 9.34
C GLY A 185 2.27 3.01 8.67
N ASP A 186 1.14 2.36 8.96
CA ASP A 186 0.74 1.06 8.39
C ASP A 186 0.03 1.18 7.04
N HIS A 187 0.01 2.36 6.43
CA HIS A 187 -0.55 2.59 5.10
C HIS A 187 0.51 3.14 4.16
N ALA A 188 0.37 2.87 2.87
CA ALA A 188 1.18 3.51 1.85
C ALA A 188 0.41 3.67 0.54
N THR A 189 0.85 4.61 -0.29
CA THR A 189 0.42 4.74 -1.68
C THR A 189 1.62 4.50 -2.59
N VAL A 190 1.56 3.46 -3.41
CA VAL A 190 2.55 3.15 -4.45
C VAL A 190 2.00 3.64 -5.79
N ARG A 191 2.72 4.57 -6.43
CA ARG A 191 2.31 5.19 -7.70
C ARG A 191 3.01 4.52 -8.86
N THR A 192 2.23 4.07 -9.84
CA THR A 192 2.75 3.41 -11.04
C THR A 192 2.21 4.05 -12.31
N ARG A 193 2.89 3.76 -13.43
CA ARG A 193 2.54 4.17 -14.78
C ARG A 193 2.68 2.97 -15.70
N PHE A 194 1.58 2.61 -16.35
CA PHE A 194 1.56 1.57 -17.38
C PHE A 194 1.83 2.23 -18.73
N LEU A 195 2.94 1.85 -19.35
CA LEU A 195 3.43 2.41 -20.60
C LEU A 195 3.04 1.46 -21.74
N GLY A 196 1.98 1.85 -22.45
CA GLY A 196 1.45 1.12 -23.61
C GLY A 196 2.25 1.38 -24.88
N LYS A 197 1.97 0.56 -25.91
CA LYS A 197 2.52 0.76 -27.26
C LYS A 197 1.98 2.08 -27.84
N GLY A 198 2.87 2.90 -28.41
CA GLY A 198 2.49 4.20 -28.99
C GLY A 198 2.51 5.39 -28.04
N GLY A 199 3.09 5.25 -26.83
CA GLY A 199 3.30 6.36 -25.91
C GLY A 199 2.11 6.66 -24.98
N THR A 200 1.08 5.83 -24.98
CA THR A 200 -0.02 5.92 -24.01
C THR A 200 0.50 5.60 -22.61
N GLU A 201 0.24 6.48 -21.65
CA GLU A 201 0.59 6.30 -20.24
C GLU A 201 -0.69 6.26 -19.41
N ILE A 202 -0.89 5.16 -18.68
CA ILE A 202 -2.05 4.98 -17.81
C ILE A 202 -1.58 5.03 -16.35
N PRO A 203 -1.97 6.06 -15.57
CA PRO A 203 -1.65 6.14 -14.16
C PRO A 203 -2.46 5.15 -13.33
N VAL A 204 -1.76 4.35 -12.53
CA VAL A 204 -2.35 3.38 -11.62
C VAL A 204 -1.70 3.54 -10.23
N ASP A 205 -2.50 3.95 -9.25
CA ASP A 205 -2.05 4.14 -7.87
C ASP A 205 -2.63 3.02 -7.00
N TYR A 206 -1.76 2.34 -6.26
CA TYR A 206 -2.12 1.28 -5.32
C TYR A 206 -2.09 1.83 -3.90
N ARG A 207 -3.21 1.72 -3.18
CA ARG A 207 -3.23 1.98 -1.73
C ARG A 207 -3.08 0.66 -1.01
N VAL A 208 -2.04 0.56 -0.21
CA VAL A 208 -1.66 -0.66 0.49
C VAL A 208 -1.67 -0.45 1.99
N SER A 209 -1.99 -1.50 2.74
CA SER A 209 -1.90 -1.53 4.20
C SER A 209 -1.01 -2.68 4.65
N ARG A 210 -0.34 -2.49 5.77
CA ARG A 210 0.53 -3.50 6.39
C ARG A 210 -0.32 -4.49 7.19
N VAL A 211 -0.13 -5.78 6.92
CA VAL A 211 -0.72 -6.90 7.66
C VAL A 211 0.43 -7.84 8.05
N GLY A 212 0.89 -7.72 9.30
CA GLY A 212 2.16 -8.32 9.74
C GLY A 212 3.33 -7.76 8.92
N ASP A 213 4.08 -8.63 8.28
CA ASP A 213 5.23 -8.24 7.43
C ASP A 213 4.85 -8.01 5.96
N ARG A 214 3.56 -8.14 5.61
CA ARG A 214 3.08 -8.03 4.23
C ARG A 214 2.40 -6.70 3.98
N TRP A 215 2.72 -6.05 2.86
CA TRP A 215 1.91 -4.96 2.32
C TRP A 215 0.86 -5.52 1.37
N LEU A 216 -0.43 -5.27 1.61
CA LEU A 216 -1.53 -5.73 0.76
C LEU A 216 -2.32 -4.54 0.23
N ALA A 217 -2.63 -4.54 -1.06
CA ALA A 217 -3.45 -3.53 -1.69
C ALA A 217 -4.90 -3.68 -1.25
N TYR A 218 -5.45 -2.61 -0.68
CA TYR A 218 -6.87 -2.52 -0.34
C TYR A 218 -7.64 -1.62 -1.29
N ASP A 219 -6.98 -0.90 -2.20
CA ASP A 219 -7.61 -0.10 -3.24
C ASP A 219 -6.65 0.12 -4.42
N VAL A 220 -7.23 0.25 -5.61
CA VAL A 220 -6.51 0.61 -6.85
C VAL A 220 -7.26 1.76 -7.50
N SER A 221 -6.51 2.78 -7.90
CA SER A 221 -7.03 3.93 -8.63
C SER A 221 -6.45 3.96 -10.03
N ILE A 222 -7.28 3.74 -11.05
CA ILE A 222 -6.90 3.80 -12.47
C ILE A 222 -7.42 5.12 -13.03
N GLU A 223 -6.55 5.94 -13.61
CA GLU A 223 -6.92 7.25 -14.15
C GLU A 223 -7.66 8.14 -13.12
N GLY A 224 -7.29 8.01 -11.84
CA GLY A 224 -7.89 8.73 -10.72
C GLY A 224 -9.21 8.15 -10.20
N VAL A 225 -9.71 7.05 -10.80
CA VAL A 225 -10.93 6.38 -10.38
C VAL A 225 -10.61 5.23 -9.43
N SER A 226 -10.91 5.42 -8.14
CA SER A 226 -10.77 4.39 -7.10
C SER A 226 -11.80 3.28 -7.27
N LEU A 227 -11.32 2.04 -7.26
CA LEU A 227 -12.15 0.84 -7.28
C LEU A 227 -13.06 0.79 -6.04
N VAL A 228 -12.49 0.95 -4.85
CA VAL A 228 -13.25 0.93 -3.59
C VAL A 228 -14.31 2.01 -3.55
N ALA A 229 -13.98 3.24 -3.95
CA ALA A 229 -14.94 4.36 -3.96
C ALA A 229 -16.10 4.10 -4.94
N SER A 230 -15.79 3.52 -6.10
CA SER A 230 -16.77 3.19 -7.14
C SER A 230 -17.77 2.13 -6.65
N TYR A 231 -17.28 1.06 -6.02
CA TYR A 231 -18.16 0.06 -5.41
C TYR A 231 -18.91 0.60 -4.19
N ARG A 232 -18.28 1.46 -3.38
CA ARG A 232 -18.93 2.10 -2.24
C ARG A 232 -20.14 2.93 -2.63
N ALA A 233 -20.03 3.73 -3.68
CA ALA A 233 -21.16 4.49 -4.19
C ALA A 233 -22.32 3.58 -4.63
N GLN A 234 -22.00 2.50 -5.36
CA GLN A 234 -23.00 1.53 -5.84
C GLN A 234 -23.68 0.77 -4.69
N PHE A 235 -22.90 0.22 -3.77
CA PHE A 235 -23.41 -0.55 -2.63
C PHE A 235 -24.24 0.31 -1.71
N ASN A 236 -23.75 1.52 -1.38
CA ASN A 236 -24.51 2.45 -0.54
C ASN A 236 -25.86 2.80 -1.18
N LYS A 237 -25.88 3.05 -2.51
CA LYS A 237 -27.14 3.31 -3.22
C LYS A 237 -28.10 2.13 -3.09
N ILE A 238 -27.64 0.90 -3.36
CA ILE A 238 -28.49 -0.31 -3.29
C ILE A 238 -29.05 -0.51 -1.88
N ILE A 239 -28.20 -0.39 -0.85
CA ILE A 239 -28.59 -0.62 0.53
C ILE A 239 -29.60 0.45 0.98
N GLN A 240 -29.37 1.72 0.65
CA GLN A 240 -30.28 2.82 1.01
C GLN A 240 -31.64 2.75 0.30
N THR A 241 -31.69 2.28 -0.94
CA THR A 241 -32.95 2.16 -1.70
C THR A 241 -33.66 0.82 -1.51
N SER A 242 -32.99 -0.17 -0.93
CA SER A 242 -33.49 -1.54 -0.81
C SER A 242 -33.00 -2.16 0.50
N SER A 243 -32.00 -3.03 0.46
CA SER A 243 -31.44 -3.67 1.66
C SER A 243 -30.09 -4.32 1.38
N ALA A 244 -29.39 -4.70 2.45
CA ALA A 244 -28.19 -5.54 2.39
C ALA A 244 -28.45 -6.90 1.71
N HIS A 245 -29.59 -7.52 1.99
CA HIS A 245 -29.99 -8.79 1.34
C HIS A 245 -30.09 -8.61 -0.18
N VAL A 246 -30.70 -7.53 -0.66
CA VAL A 246 -30.81 -7.27 -2.10
C VAL A 246 -29.44 -7.06 -2.75
N LEU A 247 -28.47 -6.49 -2.04
CA LEU A 247 -27.10 -6.40 -2.52
C LEU A 247 -26.48 -7.80 -2.72
N VAL A 248 -26.62 -8.69 -1.75
CA VAL A 248 -26.10 -10.07 -1.83
C VAL A 248 -26.73 -10.81 -3.02
N GLU A 249 -28.07 -10.74 -3.16
CA GLU A 249 -28.78 -11.35 -4.29
C GLU A 249 -28.29 -10.83 -5.65
N ARG A 250 -28.10 -9.51 -5.77
CA ARG A 250 -27.56 -8.91 -6.99
C ARG A 250 -26.16 -9.39 -7.31
N LEU A 251 -25.32 -9.60 -6.30
CA LEU A 251 -23.96 -10.12 -6.50
C LEU A 251 -23.96 -11.61 -6.84
N ARG A 252 -24.87 -12.42 -6.26
CA ARG A 252 -25.07 -13.83 -6.64
C ARG A 252 -25.49 -13.95 -8.11
N ALA A 253 -26.45 -13.14 -8.54
CA ALA A 253 -26.92 -13.10 -9.94
C ALA A 253 -25.84 -12.64 -10.96
N LYS A 254 -24.71 -12.08 -10.50
CA LYS A 254 -23.56 -11.74 -11.35
C LYS A 254 -22.53 -12.87 -11.44
N GLN A 255 -22.71 -13.96 -10.69
CA GLN A 255 -21.83 -15.13 -10.75
C GLN A 255 -22.24 -16.11 -11.86
N GLU A 256 -23.51 -16.07 -12.26
CA GLU A 256 -24.14 -16.84 -13.35
C GLU A 256 -23.93 -16.15 -14.71
#